data_AF-A0A3D8HY24-F1
#
_entry.id   AF-A0A3D8HY24-F1
#
_cell.length_a   1.000
_cell.length_b   1.000
_cell.length_c   1.000
_cell.angle_alpha   90.00
_cell.angle_beta   90.00
_cell.angle_gamma   90.00
#
_symmetry.space_group_name_H-M   'P 1'
#
loop_
_entity.id
_entity.type
_entity.pdbx_description
1 polymer ?
#
loop_
_entity_poly.entity_id
_entity_poly.type
_entity_poly.pdbx_seq_one_letter_code
_entity_poly.pdbx_strand_id
1 'polypeptide(L)' 'MDRLFGINGLAGFLLAVVVLLSVVGFLGTCAILTQQEQATNYYKIEDQKSIPQEVENASIYFKDAK' A
#
# COMPACT_ATOMS: atom_id res chain seq x y z
N MET A 1 45.06 -9.91 2.71
CA MET A 1 43.61 -9.86 2.40
C MET A 1 42.92 -10.69 3.47
N ASP A 2 42.57 -10.05 4.59
CA ASP A 2 42.08 -10.73 5.77
C ASP A 2 40.77 -11.46 5.52
N ARG A 3 40.62 -12.63 6.15
CA ARG A 3 39.49 -13.58 6.01
C ARG A 3 38.12 -12.99 6.36
N LEU A 4 38.08 -11.72 6.79
CA LEU A 4 36.89 -10.94 7.12
C LEU A 4 35.96 -10.75 5.90
N PHE A 5 36.51 -10.68 4.68
CA PHE A 5 35.74 -10.58 3.42
C PHE A 5 35.51 -11.92 2.70
N GLY A 6 35.86 -13.06 3.32
CA GLY A 6 35.64 -14.40 2.76
C GLY A 6 34.27 -14.99 3.09
N ILE A 7 34.24 -16.24 3.56
CA ILE A 7 33.01 -16.97 3.97
C ILE A 7 32.15 -16.19 4.95
N ASN A 8 32.75 -15.49 5.91
CA ASN A 8 32.01 -14.71 6.92
C ASN A 8 31.30 -13.50 6.29
N GLY A 9 31.93 -12.82 5.33
CA GLY A 9 31.32 -11.72 4.59
C GLY A 9 30.18 -12.21 3.68
N LEU A 10 30.39 -13.32 2.98
CA LEU A 10 29.36 -13.93 2.12
C LEU A 10 28.16 -14.44 2.93
N ALA A 11 28.40 -15.08 4.07
CA ALA A 11 27.33 -15.56 4.96
C ALA A 11 26.52 -14.39 5.54
N GLY A 12 27.19 -13.30 5.96
CA GLY A 12 26.52 -12.09 6.43
C GLY A 12 25.65 -11.45 5.34
N PHE A 13 26.14 -11.40 4.10
CA PHE A 13 25.36 -10.92 2.96
C PHE A 13 24.12 -11.78 2.70
N LEU A 14 24.26 -13.10 2.64
CA LEU A 14 23.13 -14.00 2.42
C LEU A 14 22.10 -13.91 3.54
N LEU A 15 22.54 -13.79 4.79
CA LEU A 15 21.64 -13.59 5.92
C LEU A 15 20.87 -12.27 5.80
N ALA A 16 21.55 -11.18 5.43
CA ALA A 16 20.90 -9.89 5.20
C ALA A 16 19.86 -9.95 4.07
N VAL A 17 20.15 -10.66 2.97
CA VAL A 17 19.21 -10.87 1.86
C VAL A 17 17.98 -11.66 2.31
N VAL A 18 18.17 -12.75 3.07
CA VAL A 18 17.06 -13.55 3.60
C VAL A 18 16.16 -12.71 4.51
N VAL A 19 16.76 -11.92 5.41
CA VAL A 19 16.02 -11.03 6.31
C VAL A 19 15.23 -9.99 5.50
N LEU A 20 15.87 -9.34 4.52
CA LEU A 20 15.23 -8.36 3.65
C LEU A 20 14.03 -8.97 2.92
N LEU A 21 14.22 -10.12 2.27
CA LEU A 21 13.14 -10.80 1.53
C LEU A 21 12.02 -11.29 2.44
N SER A 22 12.34 -11.69 3.68
CA SER A 22 11.33 -12.07 4.67
C SER A 22 10.45 -10.89 5.05
N VAL A 23 11.05 -9.71 5.28
CA VAL A 23 10.31 -8.48 5.57
C VAL A 23 9.44 -8.08 4.38
N VAL A 24 9.99 -8.11 3.15
CA VAL A 24 9.24 -7.80 1.93
C VAL A 24 8.06 -8.75 1.74
N GLY A 25 8.28 -10.06 1.90
CA GLY A 25 7.22 -11.07 1.78
C GLY A 25 6.13 -10.91 2.83
N PHE A 26 6.49 -10.63 4.09
CA PHE A 26 5.55 -10.36 5.16
C PHE A 26 4.69 -9.12 4.88
N LEU A 27 5.32 -7.98 4.60
CA LEU A 27 4.61 -6.73 4.34
C LEU A 27 3.74 -6.83 3.08
N GLY A 28 4.24 -7.47 2.02
CA GLY A 28 3.48 -7.74 0.80
C GLY A 28 2.23 -8.59 1.06
N THR A 29 2.36 -9.63 1.90
CA THR A 29 1.23 -10.47 2.30
C THR A 29 0.19 -9.66 3.08
N CYS A 30 0.61 -8.87 4.06
CA CYS A 30 -0.30 -7.97 4.80
C CYS A 30 -1.02 -7.01 3.86
N ALA A 31 -0.31 -6.41 2.90
CA ALA A 31 -0.90 -5.48 1.94
C ALA A 31 -1.98 -6.14 1.07
N ILE A 32 -1.73 -7.36 0.57
CA ILE A 32 -2.71 -8.11 -0.23
C ILE A 32 -3.95 -8.42 0.60
N LEU A 33 -3.77 -8.89 1.84
CA LEU A 33 -4.89 -9.23 2.73
C LEU A 33 -5.74 -8.00 3.08
N THR A 34 -5.10 -6.87 3.41
CA THR A 34 -5.82 -5.61 3.66
C THR A 34 -6.55 -5.12 2.41
N GLN A 35 -5.93 -5.19 1.23
CA GLN A 35 -6.60 -4.82 -0.02
C GLN A 35 -7.82 -5.71 -0.30
N GLN A 36 -7.70 -7.02 -0.08
CA GLN A 36 -8.82 -7.95 -0.24
C GLN A 36 -9.97 -7.64 0.73
N GLU A 37 -9.65 -7.37 1.99
CA GLU A 37 -10.64 -7.01 3.01
C GLU A 37 -11.37 -5.71 2.64
N GLN A 38 -10.62 -4.65 2.30
CA GLN A 38 -11.20 -3.36 2.00
C GLN A 38 -11.92 -3.31 0.64
N ALA A 39 -11.53 -4.14 -0.33
CA ALA A 39 -12.24 -4.24 -1.61
C ALA A 39 -13.71 -4.68 -1.45
N THR A 40 -14.02 -5.38 -0.34
CA THR A 40 -15.39 -5.82 0.00
C THR A 40 -16.04 -4.96 1.08
N ASN A 41 -15.31 -4.00 1.64
CA ASN A 41 -15.79 -3.09 2.67
C ASN A 41 -16.28 -1.78 2.06
N TYR A 42 -17.48 -1.80 1.50
CA TYR A 42 -18.07 -0.63 0.86
C TYR A 42 -18.41 0.46 1.88
N TYR A 43 -18.15 1.72 1.52
CA TYR A 43 -18.64 2.86 2.29
C TYR A 43 -20.16 2.82 2.35
N LYS A 44 -20.71 2.81 3.58
CA LYS A 44 -22.14 2.95 3.82
C LYS A 44 -22.47 4.41 4.02
N ILE A 45 -23.47 4.90 3.30
CA ILE A 45 -24.04 6.21 3.54
C ILE A 45 -24.98 6.08 4.75
N GLU A 46 -24.52 6.54 5.92
CA GLU A 46 -25.28 6.52 7.17
C GLU A 46 -26.42 7.54 7.15
N ASP A 47 -26.19 8.72 6.55
CA ASP A 47 -27.22 9.75 6.35
C ASP A 47 -27.06 10.40 4.97
N GLN A 48 -27.97 10.05 4.05
CA GLN A 48 -28.01 10.63 2.71
C GLN A 48 -28.29 12.14 2.74
N LYS A 49 -29.01 12.63 3.76
CA LYS A 49 -29.42 14.04 3.87
C LYS A 49 -28.31 14.93 4.39
N SER A 50 -27.29 14.37 5.05
CA SER A 50 -26.12 15.11 5.51
C SER A 50 -25.05 15.28 4.42
N ILE A 51 -25.23 14.66 3.25
CA ILE A 51 -24.32 14.85 2.11
C ILE A 51 -24.70 16.17 1.42
N PRO A 52 -23.83 17.20 1.42
CA PRO A 52 -24.11 18.44 0.73
C PRO A 52 -24.17 18.17 -0.78
N GLN A 53 -25.36 18.34 -1.36
CA GLN A 53 -25.57 18.21 -2.82
C GLN A 53 -25.26 19.52 -3.56
N GLU A 54 -25.08 20.62 -2.83
CA GLU A 54 -24.76 21.92 -3.38
C GLU A 54 -23.24 22.13 -3.39
N VAL A 55 -22.65 21.94 -4.56
CA VAL A 55 -21.32 22.46 -4.86
C VAL A 55 -21.50 23.91 -5.29
N GLU A 56 -21.00 24.85 -4.48
CA GLU A 56 -20.96 26.30 -4.76
C GLU A 56 -20.43 26.61 -6.18
N ASN A 57 -19.64 25.68 -6.74
CA ASN A 57 -19.13 25.75 -8.11
C ASN A 57 -19.24 24.38 -8.82
N ALA A 58 -20.44 23.85 -9.03
CA ALA A 58 -20.63 22.63 -9.85
C ALA A 58 -20.07 22.79 -11.29
N SER A 59 -20.10 24.02 -11.80
CA SER A 59 -19.80 24.38 -13.19
C SER A 59 -18.36 24.10 -13.62
N ILE A 60 -17.39 24.02 -12.70
CA ILE A 60 -15.99 23.68 -13.01
C ILE A 60 -15.83 22.22 -13.42
N TYR A 61 -16.70 21.31 -12.96
CA TYR A 61 -16.60 19.88 -13.27
C TYR A 61 -17.33 19.47 -14.56
N PHE A 62 -18.32 20.25 -14.99
CA PHE A 62 -19.09 19.98 -16.22
C PHE A 62 -18.60 20.77 -17.44
N LYS A 63 -17.51 21.55 -17.30
CA LYS A 63 -17.05 22.48 -18.34
C LYS A 63 -16.55 21.77 -19.60
N ASP A 64 -16.08 20.53 -19.47
CA ASP A 64 -15.57 19.72 -20.58
C ASP A 64 -16.61 18.72 -21.14
N ALA A 65 -17.88 18.82 -20.72
CA ALA A 65 -18.94 17.90 -21.13
C ALA A 65 -19.64 18.30 -22.45
N LYS A 66 -19.00 19.06 -23.35
CA LYS A 66 -19.59 19.47 -24.64
C LYS A 66 -18.67 19.19 -25.83
#